data_AF-A0A3Q3MNL6-F1
#
_entry.id   AF-A0A3Q3MNL6-F1
#
_cell.length_a   1.000
_cell.length_b   1.000
_cell.length_c   1.000
_cell.angle_alpha   90.00
_cell.angle_beta   90.00
_cell.angle_gamma   90.00
#
_symmetry.space_group_name_H-M   'P 1'
#
loop_
_entity.id
_entity.type
_entity.pdbx_description
1 polymer ?
#
loop_
_entity_poly.entity_id
_entity_poly.type
_entity_poly.pdbx_seq_one_letter_code
_entity_poly.pdbx_strand_id
1 'polypeptide(L)'
;MWTDKQRGIRVSQEELLCKNACGYYGNPAWQGLCSKCWRERARPAGAQKPDTRPTNDGAPLTFSKFEEKKNIEKGRRITTMRRLFWGSPSPPKRQESSEGLTNALKAYQSLEPGDFTGFLKILRSPPSQRLQSQCTAFLKTMEAYHDLPVQKQSDLVQDFYQSFAEHFSSFTDTQVTKIMEHIEKLIMTRLHKWVFCHDSCDDEQKDLALQKRIRSFNWVTLQMLSVPIPDKKTAVTSDPFLSAITAIIEMDAKRAPQDKLACVSKCSQHVFEVLSTSNNEPANADDFLSGLIYVVLKANPPRLHSNMQYVIRFGLPHSLMAGESGYYFTNLSCAVAFIEKLDGPALNLSPEEFDSYMLRQCAPSVGNKRQEVVSDTQHLLEELKGRQEKLDQGMDALNTELQKWVQAVHSQVDEATAQFSLVQKEITAQSELSHAVSSSSNVAPPQEDDKQPSLLVLTDQHADPTDTDC
;
A
#
# COMPACT_ATOMS: atom_id res chain seq x y z
N MET A 1 2.59 -60.25 -7.97
CA MET A 1 3.44 -59.65 -9.02
C MET A 1 2.54 -59.03 -10.08
N TRP A 2 2.32 -57.72 -10.03
CA TRP A 2 1.65 -56.98 -11.10
C TRP A 2 2.68 -56.14 -11.83
N THR A 3 2.69 -56.18 -13.15
CA THR A 3 3.72 -55.54 -13.97
C THR A 3 3.43 -54.05 -14.15
N ASP A 4 4.43 -53.24 -13.81
CA ASP A 4 4.39 -51.79 -13.95
C ASP A 4 4.28 -51.38 -15.43
N LYS A 5 3.11 -50.86 -15.81
CA LYS A 5 2.87 -50.34 -17.17
C LYS A 5 3.22 -48.86 -17.20
N GLN A 6 4.47 -48.57 -17.57
CA GLN A 6 4.94 -47.22 -17.90
C GLN A 6 3.95 -46.50 -18.83
N ARG A 7 3.14 -45.59 -18.29
CA ARG A 7 2.33 -44.62 -19.06
C ARG A 7 3.11 -43.31 -19.22
N GLY A 8 4.23 -43.39 -19.92
CA GLY A 8 4.96 -42.22 -20.41
C GLY A 8 4.72 -42.05 -21.90
N ILE A 9 4.51 -40.80 -22.36
CA ILE A 9 4.46 -40.50 -23.80
C ILE A 9 5.88 -40.64 -24.34
N ARG A 10 6.20 -41.75 -25.00
CA ARG A 10 7.43 -41.89 -25.79
C ARG A 10 7.26 -41.07 -27.06
N VAL A 11 7.79 -39.85 -27.05
CA VAL A 11 8.11 -39.08 -28.27
C VAL A 11 9.60 -39.28 -28.52
N SER A 12 9.99 -39.66 -29.74
CA SER A 12 11.42 -39.79 -30.06
C SER A 12 12.08 -38.41 -30.21
N GLN A 13 13.39 -38.34 -30.06
CA GLN A 13 14.09 -37.06 -30.25
C GLN A 13 14.03 -36.60 -31.71
N GLU A 14 13.88 -37.52 -32.68
CA GLU A 14 13.67 -37.16 -34.09
C GLU A 14 12.27 -36.53 -34.32
N GLU A 15 11.24 -36.99 -33.62
CA GLU A 15 9.85 -36.49 -33.73
C GLU A 15 9.68 -35.06 -33.18
N LEU A 16 10.53 -34.65 -32.23
CA LEU A 16 10.54 -33.29 -31.68
C LEU A 16 11.26 -32.28 -32.57
N LEU A 17 12.11 -32.72 -33.51
CA LEU A 17 12.91 -31.82 -34.33
C LEU A 17 12.09 -31.18 -35.46
N CYS A 18 12.47 -29.96 -35.83
CA CYS A 18 11.87 -29.23 -36.94
C CYS A 18 12.04 -30.02 -38.24
N LYS A 19 10.94 -30.21 -39.00
CA LYS A 19 10.92 -30.91 -40.29
C LYS A 19 11.90 -30.39 -41.35
N ASN A 20 12.41 -29.16 -41.21
CA ASN A 20 13.47 -28.62 -42.07
C ASN A 20 14.89 -29.00 -41.62
N ALA A 21 15.05 -29.95 -40.68
CA ALA A 21 16.33 -30.44 -40.13
C ALA A 21 17.29 -29.33 -39.63
N CYS A 22 16.75 -28.17 -39.24
CA CYS A 22 17.54 -26.98 -38.91
C CYS A 22 18.16 -26.97 -37.49
N GLY A 23 18.12 -28.10 -36.76
CA GLY A 23 18.66 -28.23 -35.39
C GLY A 23 17.78 -27.65 -34.27
N TYR A 24 16.63 -27.07 -34.58
CA TYR A 24 15.66 -26.55 -33.59
C TYR A 24 14.44 -27.47 -33.48
N TYR A 25 13.75 -27.42 -32.34
CA TYR A 25 12.51 -28.17 -32.13
C TYR A 25 11.32 -27.60 -32.91
N GLY A 26 10.46 -28.47 -33.43
CA GLY A 26 9.19 -28.14 -34.06
C GLY A 26 8.01 -28.42 -33.12
N ASN A 27 6.82 -27.95 -33.48
CA ASN A 27 5.59 -28.30 -32.75
C ASN A 27 4.39 -28.54 -33.70
N PRO A 28 3.33 -29.25 -33.26
CA PRO A 28 2.18 -29.54 -34.11
C PRO A 28 1.43 -28.30 -34.60
N ALA A 29 1.35 -27.23 -33.81
CA ALA A 29 0.70 -25.97 -34.18
C ALA A 29 1.35 -25.28 -35.38
N TRP A 30 2.65 -25.51 -35.61
CA TRP A 30 3.40 -25.08 -36.79
C TRP A 30 3.71 -26.24 -37.74
N GLN A 31 2.85 -27.26 -37.78
CA GLN A 31 2.95 -28.44 -38.65
C GLN A 31 4.26 -29.26 -38.51
N GLY A 32 4.95 -29.14 -37.38
CA GLY A 32 6.28 -29.73 -37.13
C GLY A 32 7.45 -28.84 -37.54
N LEU A 33 7.24 -27.54 -37.81
CA LEU A 33 8.30 -26.57 -38.04
C LEU A 33 8.64 -25.79 -36.77
N CYS A 34 9.88 -25.30 -36.66
CA CYS A 34 10.26 -24.32 -35.63
C CYS A 34 9.75 -22.92 -36.01
N SER A 35 9.72 -22.00 -35.05
CA SER A 35 9.23 -20.63 -35.25
C SER A 35 9.95 -19.84 -36.35
N LYS A 36 11.21 -20.19 -36.66
CA LYS A 36 11.98 -19.58 -37.76
C LYS A 36 11.52 -20.09 -39.11
N CYS A 37 11.56 -21.40 -39.32
CA CYS A 37 11.16 -22.02 -40.59
C CYS A 37 9.67 -21.84 -40.89
N TRP A 38 8.80 -21.76 -39.86
CA TRP A 38 7.40 -21.37 -40.03
C TRP A 38 7.26 -19.96 -40.61
N ARG A 39 7.97 -18.97 -40.05
CA ARG A 39 7.95 -17.57 -40.53
C ARG A 39 8.58 -17.40 -41.92
N GLU A 40 9.56 -18.23 -42.28
CA GLU A 40 10.14 -18.26 -43.63
C GLU A 40 9.16 -18.86 -44.64
N ARG A 41 8.47 -19.96 -44.30
CA ARG A 41 7.45 -20.60 -45.14
C ARG A 41 6.17 -19.78 -45.29
N ALA A 42 5.82 -18.98 -44.30
CA ALA A 42 4.63 -18.13 -44.31
C ALA A 42 4.79 -16.81 -45.10
N ARG A 43 5.97 -16.52 -45.67
CA ARG A 43 6.12 -15.37 -46.58
C ARG A 43 5.63 -15.73 -47.98
N PRO A 44 4.78 -14.91 -48.61
CA PRO A 44 4.52 -15.01 -50.04
C PRO A 44 5.82 -14.87 -50.84
N ALA A 45 6.03 -15.75 -51.81
CA ALA A 45 7.15 -15.66 -52.73
C ALA A 45 6.94 -14.48 -53.69
N GLY A 46 7.54 -13.33 -53.36
CA GLY A 46 7.52 -12.13 -54.19
C GLY A 46 6.75 -10.95 -53.59
N ALA A 47 7.37 -10.27 -52.62
CA ALA A 47 7.00 -8.91 -52.24
C ALA A 47 8.28 -8.08 -52.06
N GLN A 48 8.44 -7.02 -52.86
CA GLN A 48 9.48 -6.02 -52.68
C GLN A 48 9.12 -5.05 -51.53
N LYS A 49 9.94 -4.01 -51.32
CA LYS A 49 9.93 -3.09 -50.17
C LYS A 49 8.55 -2.48 -49.83
N PRO A 50 8.32 -2.13 -48.55
CA PRO A 50 6.98 -1.87 -48.02
C PRO A 50 6.45 -0.49 -48.40
N ASP A 51 5.15 -0.43 -48.68
CA ASP A 51 4.38 0.82 -48.72
C ASP A 51 3.70 1.08 -47.36
N THR A 52 3.51 2.34 -47.03
CA THR A 52 3.24 2.81 -45.67
C THR A 52 1.75 3.13 -45.46
N ARG A 53 1.04 2.29 -44.71
CA ARG A 53 -0.23 2.66 -44.04
C ARG A 53 -0.29 2.07 -42.63
N PRO A 54 -0.50 2.87 -41.58
CA PRO A 54 -0.69 2.36 -40.22
C PRO A 54 -2.15 1.94 -40.02
N THR A 55 -2.39 0.66 -39.79
CA THR A 55 -3.65 0.19 -39.18
C THR A 55 -3.56 0.42 -37.67
N ASN A 56 -4.59 1.03 -37.10
CA ASN A 56 -4.57 1.55 -35.72
C ASN A 56 -5.21 0.55 -34.74
N ASP A 57 -4.49 -0.53 -34.41
CA ASP A 57 -4.96 -1.54 -33.44
C ASP A 57 -4.51 -1.18 -32.02
N GLY A 58 -5.47 -0.74 -31.20
CA GLY A 58 -5.31 -0.32 -29.80
C GLY A 58 -5.05 -1.47 -28.80
N ALA A 59 -4.11 -2.36 -29.10
CA ALA A 59 -3.72 -3.43 -28.18
C ALA A 59 -2.76 -2.90 -27.09
N PRO A 60 -2.99 -3.20 -25.79
CA PRO A 60 -2.12 -2.71 -24.72
C PRO A 60 -0.68 -3.19 -24.84
N LEU A 61 0.23 -2.37 -24.30
CA LEU A 61 1.65 -2.68 -24.14
C LEU A 61 1.80 -3.67 -22.98
N THR A 62 1.97 -4.94 -23.33
CA THR A 62 2.39 -5.97 -22.38
C THR A 62 3.90 -5.90 -22.14
N PHE A 63 4.36 -6.36 -20.98
CA PHE A 63 5.79 -6.37 -20.62
C PHE A 63 6.66 -7.08 -21.70
N SER A 64 6.19 -8.20 -22.24
CA SER A 64 6.84 -8.90 -23.37
C SER A 64 6.93 -8.05 -24.66
N LYS A 65 5.91 -7.25 -24.98
CA LYS A 65 5.97 -6.31 -26.12
C LYS A 65 6.93 -5.13 -25.87
N PHE A 66 7.15 -4.74 -24.61
CA PHE A 66 8.13 -3.72 -24.25
C PHE A 66 9.57 -4.20 -24.51
N GLU A 67 9.90 -5.44 -24.15
CA GLU A 67 11.19 -6.06 -24.48
C GLU A 67 11.40 -6.16 -26.01
N GLU A 68 10.39 -6.64 -26.74
CA GLU A 68 10.47 -6.81 -28.20
C GLU A 68 10.57 -5.45 -28.93
N LYS A 69 9.79 -4.45 -28.52
CA LYS A 69 9.81 -3.09 -29.11
C LYS A 69 11.21 -2.47 -28.98
N LYS A 70 11.86 -2.57 -27.81
CA LYS A 70 13.19 -1.97 -27.61
C LYS A 70 14.28 -2.63 -28.45
N ASN A 71 14.16 -3.92 -28.78
CA ASN A 71 15.14 -4.61 -29.63
C ASN A 71 15.03 -4.20 -31.12
N ILE A 72 13.82 -3.86 -31.58
CA ILE A 72 13.54 -3.46 -32.96
C ILE A 72 13.82 -1.96 -33.22
N GLU A 73 13.60 -1.10 -32.22
CA GLU A 73 13.70 0.37 -32.38
C GLU A 73 15.16 0.88 -32.57
N LYS A 74 16.16 0.14 -32.06
CA LYS A 74 17.60 0.51 -32.05
C LYS A 74 18.22 0.85 -33.42
N GLY A 75 17.58 0.48 -34.53
CA GLY A 75 18.19 0.56 -35.86
C GLY A 75 17.75 1.73 -36.75
N ARG A 76 16.58 2.36 -36.54
CA ARG A 76 15.90 3.05 -37.67
C ARG A 76 15.20 4.39 -37.45
N ARG A 77 15.03 4.89 -36.22
CA ARG A 77 14.42 6.24 -35.97
C ARG A 77 15.40 7.33 -35.49
N ILE A 78 16.62 6.93 -35.10
CA ILE A 78 17.62 7.75 -34.38
C ILE A 78 18.01 9.07 -35.10
N THR A 79 17.92 9.13 -36.44
CA THR A 79 18.33 10.30 -37.23
C THR A 79 17.23 11.30 -37.55
N THR A 80 15.95 10.89 -37.60
CA THR A 80 14.89 11.75 -38.17
C THR A 80 14.27 12.69 -37.13
N MET A 81 13.96 12.20 -35.92
CA MET A 81 13.40 13.06 -34.86
C MET A 81 14.46 13.97 -34.22
N ARG A 82 15.73 13.51 -34.16
CA ARG A 82 16.88 14.32 -33.68
C ARG A 82 17.02 15.63 -34.48
N ARG A 83 16.77 15.61 -35.80
CA ARG A 83 16.86 16.78 -36.68
C ARG A 83 15.66 17.73 -36.58
N LEU A 84 14.46 17.24 -36.22
CA LEU A 84 13.23 18.04 -36.16
C LEU A 84 13.00 18.69 -34.79
N PHE A 85 13.41 18.05 -33.69
CA PHE A 85 13.17 18.56 -32.33
C PHE A 85 14.39 19.24 -31.68
N TRP A 86 15.61 18.87 -32.08
CA TRP A 86 16.84 19.37 -31.41
C TRP A 86 17.75 20.21 -32.32
N GLY A 87 17.34 20.44 -33.57
CA GLY A 87 18.07 21.24 -34.55
C GLY A 87 19.37 20.59 -35.06
N SER A 88 19.93 21.15 -36.13
CA SER A 88 21.33 20.89 -36.48
C SER A 88 22.24 21.46 -35.38
N PRO A 89 23.42 20.86 -35.12
CA PRO A 89 24.39 21.45 -34.21
C PRO A 89 24.69 22.88 -34.66
N SER A 90 24.47 23.84 -33.76
CA SER A 90 24.72 25.26 -34.05
C SER A 90 26.20 25.48 -34.40
N PRO A 91 26.52 26.45 -35.28
CA PRO A 91 27.90 26.75 -35.62
C PRO A 91 28.69 27.13 -34.34
N PRO A 92 29.98 26.77 -34.25
CA PRO A 92 30.73 26.85 -33.00
C PRO A 92 30.90 28.30 -32.56
N LYS A 93 30.12 28.72 -31.56
CA LYS A 93 30.21 30.07 -30.98
C LYS A 93 30.73 30.00 -29.55
N ARG A 94 32.00 30.41 -29.42
CA ARG A 94 32.85 30.52 -28.21
C ARG A 94 33.16 29.18 -27.53
N GLN A 95 34.45 28.86 -27.51
CA GLN A 95 35.02 27.92 -26.55
C GLN A 95 34.83 28.48 -25.14
N GLU A 96 33.88 27.92 -24.39
CA GLU A 96 34.03 27.81 -22.94
C GLU A 96 35.07 26.71 -22.66
N SER A 97 35.87 26.86 -21.61
CA SER A 97 36.98 25.93 -21.37
C SER A 97 36.47 24.52 -21.08
N SER A 98 37.16 23.51 -21.64
CA SER A 98 36.93 22.09 -21.37
C SER A 98 36.94 21.77 -19.86
N GLU A 99 37.67 22.59 -19.10
CA GLU A 99 37.75 22.61 -17.64
C GLU A 99 36.38 22.83 -16.96
N GLY A 100 35.50 23.67 -17.51
CA GLY A 100 34.19 23.94 -16.90
C GLY A 100 33.30 22.68 -16.88
N LEU A 101 33.19 22.00 -18.02
CA LEU A 101 32.41 20.76 -18.14
C LEU A 101 33.05 19.60 -17.36
N THR A 102 34.38 19.47 -17.40
CA THR A 102 35.07 18.40 -16.64
C THR A 102 35.00 18.63 -15.13
N ASN A 103 35.02 19.88 -14.65
CA ASN A 103 34.81 20.19 -13.23
C ASN A 103 33.35 20.00 -12.80
N ALA A 104 32.37 20.29 -13.67
CA ALA A 104 30.96 19.94 -13.43
C ALA A 104 30.79 18.43 -13.26
N LEU A 105 31.35 17.64 -14.19
CA LEU A 105 31.30 16.18 -14.16
C LEU A 105 31.95 15.61 -12.89
N LYS A 106 33.13 16.09 -12.47
CA LYS A 106 33.78 15.67 -11.21
C LYS A 106 32.85 15.79 -9.99
N ALA A 107 32.02 16.84 -9.91
CA ALA A 107 31.08 17.00 -8.80
C ALA A 107 30.01 15.90 -8.74
N TYR A 108 29.59 15.33 -9.88
CA TYR A 108 28.67 14.18 -9.91
C TYR A 108 29.31 12.86 -9.46
N GLN A 109 30.65 12.76 -9.40
CA GLN A 109 31.33 11.54 -8.96
C GLN A 109 31.23 11.31 -7.44
N SER A 110 31.04 12.38 -6.66
CA SER A 110 30.89 12.32 -5.19
C SER A 110 29.43 12.23 -4.75
N LEU A 111 28.53 11.76 -5.61
CA LEU A 111 27.12 11.55 -5.26
C LEU A 111 26.91 10.15 -4.65
N GLU A 112 26.41 10.16 -3.41
CA GLU A 112 25.97 8.95 -2.73
C GLU A 112 24.61 8.47 -3.26
N PRO A 113 24.33 7.15 -3.23
CA PRO A 113 23.03 6.60 -3.62
C PRO A 113 21.89 7.29 -2.85
N GLY A 114 20.92 7.84 -3.58
CA GLY A 114 19.75 8.48 -2.99
C GLY A 114 19.92 9.94 -2.57
N ASP A 115 21.11 10.56 -2.66
CA ASP A 115 21.27 12.00 -2.35
C ASP A 115 20.76 12.92 -3.48
N PHE A 116 19.44 12.90 -3.66
CA PHE A 116 18.75 13.79 -4.59
C PHE A 116 18.94 15.27 -4.24
N THR A 117 19.13 15.61 -2.97
CA THR A 117 19.40 16.97 -2.49
C THR A 117 20.76 17.50 -2.93
N GLY A 118 21.82 16.71 -2.79
CA GLY A 118 23.15 17.00 -3.32
C GLY A 118 23.14 17.08 -4.84
N PHE A 119 22.47 16.14 -5.51
CA PHE A 119 22.29 16.19 -6.96
C PHE A 119 21.65 17.50 -7.43
N LEU A 120 20.58 17.97 -6.76
CA LEU A 120 19.94 19.25 -7.09
C LEU A 120 20.83 20.47 -6.80
N LYS A 121 21.72 20.42 -5.79
CA LYS A 121 22.72 21.46 -5.54
C LYS A 121 23.76 21.50 -6.67
N ILE A 122 24.27 20.34 -7.08
CA ILE A 122 25.25 20.23 -8.18
C ILE A 122 24.62 20.67 -9.50
N LEU A 123 23.39 20.25 -9.82
CA LEU A 123 22.71 20.63 -11.06
C LEU A 123 22.42 22.13 -11.14
N ARG A 124 22.17 22.81 -10.02
CA ARG A 124 21.98 24.26 -9.95
C ARG A 124 23.29 25.06 -9.89
N SER A 125 24.44 24.40 -9.77
CA SER A 125 25.73 25.09 -9.71
C SER A 125 26.13 25.66 -11.08
N PRO A 126 26.89 26.77 -11.14
CA PRO A 126 27.29 27.37 -12.42
C PRO A 126 27.98 26.40 -13.41
N PRO A 127 28.89 25.48 -12.98
CA PRO A 127 29.46 24.48 -13.90
C PRO A 127 28.42 23.58 -14.60
N SER A 128 27.29 23.30 -13.95
CA SER A 128 26.23 22.42 -14.46
C SER A 128 25.12 23.16 -15.20
N GLN A 129 25.23 24.48 -15.41
CA GLN A 129 24.17 25.32 -16.00
C GLN A 129 23.67 24.80 -17.36
N ARG A 130 24.55 24.22 -18.18
CA ARG A 130 24.18 23.61 -19.47
C ARG A 130 23.23 22.41 -19.31
N LEU A 131 23.53 21.51 -18.38
CA LEU A 131 22.70 20.33 -18.07
C LEU A 131 21.34 20.78 -17.49
N GLN A 132 21.35 21.74 -16.57
CA GLN A 132 20.15 22.35 -16.01
C GLN A 132 19.25 22.98 -17.09
N SER A 133 19.87 23.68 -18.04
CA SER A 133 19.18 24.32 -19.17
C SER A 133 18.56 23.28 -20.09
N GLN A 134 19.24 22.16 -20.34
CA GLN A 134 18.72 21.04 -21.13
C GLN A 134 17.50 20.38 -20.44
N CYS A 135 17.55 20.11 -19.14
CA CYS A 135 16.39 19.64 -18.37
C CYS A 135 15.23 20.64 -18.43
N THR A 136 15.52 21.94 -18.29
CA THR A 136 14.50 23.00 -18.29
C THR A 136 13.85 23.17 -19.67
N ALA A 137 14.64 23.11 -20.75
CA ALA A 137 14.14 23.13 -22.11
C ALA A 137 13.26 21.92 -22.41
N PHE A 138 13.70 20.71 -22.05
CA PHE A 138 12.93 19.49 -22.22
C PHE A 138 11.57 19.56 -21.50
N LEU A 139 11.54 20.03 -20.25
CA LEU A 139 10.29 20.21 -19.50
C LEU A 139 9.33 21.21 -20.16
N LYS A 140 9.85 22.33 -20.72
CA LYS A 140 9.03 23.29 -21.49
C LYS A 140 8.51 22.69 -22.78
N THR A 141 9.30 21.85 -23.47
CA THR A 141 8.84 21.10 -24.65
C THR A 141 7.70 20.15 -24.28
N MET A 142 7.83 19.38 -23.21
CA MET A 142 6.77 18.48 -22.74
C MET A 142 5.50 19.26 -22.32
N GLU A 143 5.64 20.40 -21.67
CA GLU A 143 4.53 21.30 -21.34
C GLU A 143 3.81 21.84 -22.59
N ALA A 144 4.56 22.23 -23.63
CA ALA A 144 4.01 22.73 -24.88
C ALA A 144 3.36 21.65 -25.77
N TYR A 145 3.68 20.37 -25.55
CA TYR A 145 3.21 19.24 -26.35
C TYR A 145 2.50 18.16 -25.51
N HIS A 146 1.93 18.53 -24.35
CA HIS A 146 1.27 17.59 -23.44
C HIS A 146 0.01 16.93 -24.04
N ASP A 147 -0.63 17.56 -25.02
CA ASP A 147 -1.77 16.97 -25.77
C ASP A 147 -1.38 15.79 -26.70
N LEU A 148 -0.07 15.53 -26.89
CA LEU A 148 0.36 14.41 -27.72
C LEU A 148 -0.03 13.07 -27.08
N PRO A 149 -0.39 12.04 -27.87
CA PRO A 149 -0.67 10.72 -27.34
C PRO A 149 0.46 10.20 -26.43
N VAL A 150 0.09 9.59 -25.30
CA VAL A 150 1.02 9.18 -24.23
C VAL A 150 2.22 8.36 -24.73
N GLN A 151 2.06 7.59 -25.82
CA GLN A 151 3.18 6.87 -26.42
C GLN A 151 4.24 7.79 -27.05
N LYS A 152 3.86 8.89 -27.69
CA LYS A 152 4.82 9.87 -28.22
C LYS A 152 5.53 10.60 -27.07
N GLN A 153 4.81 10.88 -25.99
CA GLN A 153 5.40 11.46 -24.77
C GLN A 153 6.41 10.50 -24.12
N SER A 154 6.08 9.20 -24.07
CA SER A 154 7.00 8.13 -23.64
C SER A 154 8.25 8.06 -24.54
N ASP A 155 8.08 8.02 -25.87
CA ASP A 155 9.19 8.00 -26.81
C ASP A 155 10.12 9.24 -26.62
N LEU A 156 9.57 10.45 -26.42
CA LEU A 156 10.33 11.68 -26.14
C LEU A 156 11.11 11.63 -24.81
N VAL A 157 10.54 11.05 -23.75
CA VAL A 157 11.21 10.88 -22.45
C VAL A 157 12.37 9.87 -22.55
N GLN A 158 12.17 8.77 -23.27
CA GLN A 158 13.22 7.76 -23.47
C GLN A 158 14.36 8.29 -24.36
N ASP A 159 14.06 9.06 -25.42
CA ASP A 159 15.04 9.77 -26.23
C ASP A 159 15.83 10.80 -25.40
N PHE A 160 15.15 11.53 -24.49
CA PHE A 160 15.81 12.44 -23.55
C PHE A 160 16.76 11.70 -22.61
N TYR A 161 16.35 10.58 -22.00
CA TYR A 161 17.24 9.79 -21.14
C TYR A 161 18.48 9.29 -21.88
N GLN A 162 18.31 8.78 -23.10
CA GLN A 162 19.44 8.32 -23.91
C GLN A 162 20.39 9.47 -24.26
N SER A 163 19.87 10.63 -24.66
CA SER A 163 20.68 11.81 -24.98
C SER A 163 21.30 12.48 -23.75
N PHE A 164 20.74 12.31 -22.54
CA PHE A 164 21.30 12.87 -21.32
C PHE A 164 22.41 11.97 -20.75
N ALA A 165 22.24 10.65 -20.85
CA ALA A 165 23.25 9.67 -20.47
C ALA A 165 24.54 9.78 -21.30
N GLU A 166 24.46 10.20 -22.58
CA GLU A 166 25.63 10.45 -23.44
C GLU A 166 26.64 11.44 -22.81
N HIS A 167 26.19 12.40 -21.98
CA HIS A 167 27.07 13.35 -21.28
C HIS A 167 27.94 12.71 -20.18
N PHE A 168 27.54 11.55 -19.66
CA PHE A 168 28.22 10.80 -18.60
C PHE A 168 28.93 9.55 -19.14
N SER A 169 29.12 9.45 -20.46
CA SER A 169 29.79 8.33 -21.15
C SER A 169 31.26 8.07 -20.73
N SER A 170 31.85 8.95 -19.91
CA SER A 170 33.18 8.77 -19.29
C SER A 170 33.15 8.16 -17.88
N PHE A 171 31.97 7.87 -17.35
CA PHE A 171 31.75 7.33 -16.00
C PHE A 171 31.53 5.82 -16.06
N THR A 172 31.59 5.15 -14.90
CA THR A 172 31.19 3.73 -14.82
C THR A 172 29.67 3.58 -14.99
N ASP A 173 29.21 2.46 -15.55
CA ASP A 173 27.77 2.18 -15.73
C ASP A 173 26.95 2.32 -14.43
N THR A 174 27.56 1.97 -13.30
CA THR A 174 26.96 2.12 -11.96
C THR A 174 26.81 3.58 -11.52
N GLN A 175 27.75 4.46 -11.87
CA GLN A 175 27.63 5.90 -11.63
C GLN A 175 26.61 6.53 -12.58
N VAL A 176 26.61 6.15 -13.86
CA VAL A 176 25.62 6.61 -14.84
C VAL A 176 24.20 6.25 -14.38
N THR A 177 23.99 5.01 -13.92
CA THR A 177 22.71 4.55 -13.34
C THR A 177 22.23 5.47 -12.21
N LYS A 178 23.05 5.69 -11.17
CA LYS A 178 22.71 6.58 -10.03
C LYS A 178 22.38 8.01 -10.46
N ILE A 179 23.13 8.58 -11.42
CA ILE A 179 22.87 9.93 -11.94
C ILE A 179 21.55 9.96 -12.73
N MET A 180 21.29 8.92 -13.53
CA MET A 180 20.06 8.82 -14.31
C MET A 180 18.82 8.63 -13.43
N GLU A 181 18.92 7.90 -12.32
CA GLU A 181 17.87 7.78 -11.29
C GLU A 181 17.47 9.18 -10.75
N HIS A 182 18.45 10.01 -10.39
CA HIS A 182 18.16 11.40 -9.99
C HIS A 182 17.53 12.25 -11.11
N ILE A 183 17.89 12.00 -12.36
CA ILE A 183 17.27 12.66 -13.52
C ILE A 183 15.82 12.20 -13.73
N GLU A 184 15.55 10.89 -13.65
CA GLU A 184 14.20 10.34 -13.69
C GLU A 184 13.33 10.97 -12.60
N LYS A 185 13.83 11.02 -11.36
CA LYS A 185 13.14 11.65 -10.23
C LYS A 185 12.83 13.13 -10.48
N LEU A 186 13.79 13.91 -11.00
CA LEU A 186 13.59 15.33 -11.31
C LEU A 186 12.53 15.55 -12.41
N ILE A 187 12.67 14.83 -13.52
CA ILE A 187 11.82 14.99 -14.71
C ILE A 187 10.41 14.48 -14.41
N MET A 188 10.29 13.23 -13.96
CA MET A 188 8.99 12.57 -13.80
C MET A 188 8.16 13.17 -12.66
N THR A 189 8.77 13.68 -11.58
CA THR A 189 8.04 14.42 -10.53
C THR A 189 7.31 15.66 -11.07
N ARG A 190 7.83 16.27 -12.15
CA ARG A 190 7.21 17.42 -12.82
C ARG A 190 6.23 17.00 -13.93
N LEU A 191 6.57 15.96 -14.69
CA LEU A 191 5.73 15.47 -15.79
C LEU A 191 4.50 14.67 -15.32
N HIS A 192 4.52 14.07 -14.12
CA HIS A 192 3.46 13.19 -13.62
C HIS A 192 2.03 13.75 -13.79
N LYS A 193 1.84 15.06 -13.55
CA LYS A 193 0.53 15.74 -13.69
C LYS A 193 -0.05 15.74 -15.13
N TRP A 194 0.79 15.47 -16.13
CA TRP A 194 0.40 15.41 -17.53
C TRP A 194 0.38 13.97 -18.05
N VAL A 195 1.39 13.15 -17.71
CA VAL A 195 1.56 11.82 -18.34
C VAL A 195 0.94 10.64 -17.58
N PHE A 196 0.54 10.81 -16.32
CA PHE A 196 -0.08 9.73 -15.54
C PHE A 196 -1.58 9.69 -15.80
N CYS A 197 -2.13 8.52 -16.18
CA CYS A 197 -3.55 8.34 -16.51
C CYS A 197 -4.04 9.35 -17.58
N HIS A 198 -3.29 9.47 -18.68
CA HIS A 198 -3.51 10.47 -19.73
C HIS A 198 -4.74 10.15 -20.59
N ASP A 199 -5.57 11.15 -20.90
CA ASP A 199 -6.85 11.04 -21.65
C ASP A 199 -6.76 10.29 -23.00
N SER A 200 -5.56 10.23 -23.61
CA SER A 200 -5.34 9.48 -24.85
C SER A 200 -5.25 7.95 -24.70
N CYS A 201 -5.46 7.39 -23.52
CA CYS A 201 -5.39 5.95 -23.28
C CYS A 201 -6.51 5.46 -22.35
N ASP A 202 -6.78 4.16 -22.39
CA ASP A 202 -7.86 3.50 -21.65
C ASP A 202 -7.46 3.03 -20.25
N ASP A 203 -6.44 3.68 -19.66
CA ASP A 203 -5.86 3.29 -18.37
C ASP A 203 -6.89 3.41 -17.23
N GLU A 204 -7.73 4.44 -17.21
CA GLU A 204 -8.79 4.63 -16.20
C GLU A 204 -9.87 3.54 -16.29
N GLN A 205 -10.33 3.19 -17.49
CA GLN A 205 -11.35 2.15 -17.65
C GLN A 205 -10.82 0.78 -17.21
N LYS A 206 -9.53 0.51 -17.46
CA LYS A 206 -8.84 -0.70 -16.98
C LYS A 206 -8.64 -0.69 -15.47
N ASP A 207 -8.28 0.45 -14.87
CA ASP A 207 -8.23 0.59 -13.41
C ASP A 207 -9.58 0.29 -12.76
N LEU A 208 -10.67 0.83 -13.30
CA LEU A 208 -12.02 0.57 -12.80
C LEU A 208 -12.43 -0.89 -12.99
N ALA A 209 -12.06 -1.53 -14.10
CA ALA A 209 -12.32 -2.95 -14.35
C ALA A 209 -11.52 -3.85 -13.37
N LEU A 210 -10.23 -3.60 -13.22
CA LEU A 210 -9.34 -4.34 -12.34
C LEU A 210 -9.72 -4.16 -10.86
N GLN A 211 -10.05 -2.95 -10.42
CA GLN A 211 -10.50 -2.69 -9.05
C GLN A 211 -11.82 -3.42 -8.73
N LYS A 212 -12.77 -3.45 -9.68
CA LYS A 212 -14.02 -4.23 -9.54
C LYS A 212 -13.74 -5.72 -9.49
N ARG A 213 -12.84 -6.22 -10.33
CA ARG A 213 -12.39 -7.63 -10.37
C ARG A 213 -11.76 -8.04 -9.03
N ILE A 214 -10.78 -7.30 -8.54
CA ILE A 214 -10.16 -7.54 -7.22
C ILE A 214 -11.23 -7.52 -6.11
N ARG A 215 -12.11 -6.51 -6.10
CA ARG A 215 -13.19 -6.39 -5.11
C ARG A 215 -14.16 -7.59 -5.12
N SER A 216 -14.39 -8.21 -6.28
CA SER A 216 -15.21 -9.43 -6.37
C SER A 216 -14.56 -10.66 -5.70
N PHE A 217 -13.24 -10.67 -5.56
CA PHE A 217 -12.44 -11.75 -4.96
C PHE A 217 -12.05 -11.51 -3.49
N ASN A 218 -12.68 -10.57 -2.78
CA ASN A 218 -12.36 -10.31 -1.37
C ASN A 218 -12.56 -11.55 -0.47
N TRP A 219 -13.41 -12.50 -0.88
CA TRP A 219 -13.63 -13.78 -0.19
C TRP A 219 -12.44 -14.76 -0.29
N VAL A 220 -11.48 -14.57 -1.21
CA VAL A 220 -10.34 -15.49 -1.35
C VAL A 220 -9.48 -15.48 -0.08
N THR A 221 -9.04 -16.67 0.34
CA THR A 221 -8.23 -16.89 1.55
C THR A 221 -6.86 -17.48 1.20
N LEU A 222 -5.88 -17.35 2.09
CA LEU A 222 -4.52 -17.90 1.93
C LEU A 222 -4.52 -19.40 1.56
N GLN A 223 -5.43 -20.17 2.15
CA GLN A 223 -5.57 -21.61 1.91
C GLN A 223 -5.96 -21.95 0.46
N MET A 224 -6.78 -21.11 -0.17
CA MET A 224 -7.26 -21.33 -1.55
C MET A 224 -6.17 -21.02 -2.60
N LEU A 225 -5.18 -20.22 -2.22
CA LEU A 225 -3.98 -19.92 -3.01
C LEU A 225 -2.77 -20.78 -2.60
N SER A 226 -2.97 -21.79 -1.74
CA SER A 226 -1.93 -22.68 -1.20
C SER A 226 -0.75 -21.95 -0.55
N VAL A 227 -0.95 -20.74 -0.02
CA VAL A 227 0.12 -19.95 0.61
C VAL A 227 0.46 -20.55 1.99
N PRO A 228 1.75 -20.81 2.30
CA PRO A 228 2.18 -21.21 3.63
C PRO A 228 1.67 -20.25 4.71
N ILE A 229 0.96 -20.78 5.70
CA ILE A 229 0.37 -19.98 6.78
C ILE A 229 1.41 -19.83 7.90
N PRO A 230 1.82 -18.61 8.27
CA PRO A 230 2.67 -18.43 9.44
C PRO A 230 1.98 -18.94 10.71
N ASP A 231 2.74 -19.67 11.52
CA ASP A 231 2.23 -20.42 12.67
C ASP A 231 1.53 -19.47 13.67
N LYS A 232 0.32 -19.83 14.12
CA LYS A 232 -0.63 -18.94 14.85
C LYS A 232 -0.19 -18.47 16.26
N LYS A 233 1.09 -18.57 16.59
CA LYS A 233 1.65 -18.24 17.90
C LYS A 233 2.05 -16.77 18.03
N THR A 234 2.18 -16.04 16.93
CA THR A 234 2.47 -14.59 16.92
C THR A 234 1.18 -13.76 16.90
N ALA A 235 0.90 -13.12 18.05
CA ALA A 235 0.07 -11.93 18.28
C ALA A 235 -1.32 -11.81 17.60
N VAL A 236 -2.35 -11.62 18.43
CA VAL A 236 -3.79 -11.67 18.12
C VAL A 236 -4.35 -10.53 17.21
N THR A 237 -3.53 -9.61 16.67
CA THR A 237 -4.06 -8.28 16.26
C THR A 237 -3.67 -7.73 14.88
N SER A 238 -2.92 -8.43 14.02
CA SER A 238 -2.61 -7.91 12.66
C SER A 238 -2.45 -8.99 11.60
N ASP A 239 -2.94 -8.73 10.38
CA ASP A 239 -2.64 -9.54 9.19
C ASP A 239 -1.12 -9.55 8.98
N PRO A 240 -0.45 -10.72 8.87
CA PRO A 240 1.00 -10.79 8.71
C PRO A 240 1.48 -10.03 7.45
N PHE A 241 0.64 -9.88 6.44
CA PHE A 241 0.96 -9.16 5.21
C PHE A 241 0.67 -7.65 5.27
N LEU A 242 0.25 -7.08 6.41
CA LEU A 242 -0.15 -5.67 6.52
C LEU A 242 0.94 -4.68 6.04
N SER A 243 2.21 -4.96 6.31
CA SER A 243 3.34 -4.15 5.83
C SER A 243 3.48 -4.20 4.29
N ALA A 244 3.28 -5.37 3.69
CA ALA A 244 3.28 -5.54 2.23
C ALA A 244 2.08 -4.83 1.57
N ILE A 245 0.88 -4.99 2.16
CA ILE A 245 -0.35 -4.31 1.76
C ILE A 245 -0.16 -2.78 1.77
N THR A 246 0.43 -2.25 2.84
CA THR A 246 0.70 -0.81 2.97
C THR A 246 1.70 -0.34 1.90
N ALA A 247 2.80 -1.08 1.70
CA ALA A 247 3.83 -0.74 0.73
C ALA A 247 3.30 -0.69 -0.72
N ILE A 248 2.41 -1.61 -1.12
CA ILE A 248 1.83 -1.60 -2.48
C ILE A 248 0.76 -0.51 -2.66
N ILE A 249 0.01 -0.15 -1.61
CA ILE A 249 -0.93 0.98 -1.65
C ILE A 249 -0.16 2.31 -1.78
N GLU A 250 0.96 2.47 -1.06
CA GLU A 250 1.82 3.66 -1.12
C GLU A 250 2.38 3.97 -2.53
N MET A 251 2.43 2.99 -3.43
CA MET A 251 2.91 3.15 -4.80
C MET A 251 2.20 4.30 -5.54
N ASP A 252 0.88 4.43 -5.35
CA ASP A 252 0.09 5.45 -6.06
C ASP A 252 0.46 6.88 -5.63
N ALA A 253 0.88 7.07 -4.37
CA ALA A 253 1.30 8.36 -3.82
C ALA A 253 2.68 8.84 -4.33
N LYS A 254 3.51 7.93 -4.87
CA LYS A 254 4.84 8.30 -5.40
C LYS A 254 4.73 8.89 -6.81
N ARG A 255 5.60 9.82 -7.20
CA ARG A 255 5.56 10.44 -8.55
C ARG A 255 6.63 9.94 -9.52
N ALA A 256 7.82 9.58 -9.05
CA ALA A 256 8.86 9.03 -9.92
C ALA A 256 8.65 7.51 -10.13
N PRO A 257 8.85 6.97 -11.35
CA PRO A 257 8.78 5.53 -11.60
C PRO A 257 9.66 4.69 -10.67
N GLN A 258 10.90 5.13 -10.38
CA GLN A 258 11.79 4.46 -9.42
C GLN A 258 11.23 4.40 -7.99
N ASP A 259 10.50 5.45 -7.56
CA ASP A 259 9.92 5.49 -6.22
C ASP A 259 8.70 4.54 -6.15
N LYS A 260 7.99 4.37 -7.27
CA LYS A 260 6.93 3.36 -7.44
C LYS A 260 7.52 1.94 -7.43
N LEU A 261 8.62 1.71 -8.14
CA LEU A 261 9.35 0.43 -8.12
C LEU A 261 9.85 0.10 -6.71
N ALA A 262 10.38 1.07 -5.97
CA ALA A 262 10.81 0.87 -4.58
C ALA A 262 9.66 0.43 -3.65
N CYS A 263 8.42 0.91 -3.88
CA CYS A 263 7.23 0.39 -3.18
C CYS A 263 6.94 -1.08 -3.52
N VAL A 264 7.07 -1.49 -4.79
CA VAL A 264 6.91 -2.89 -5.22
C VAL A 264 8.01 -3.78 -4.63
N SER A 265 9.26 -3.30 -4.56
CA SER A 265 10.38 -4.02 -3.94
C SER A 265 10.17 -4.20 -2.43
N LYS A 266 9.76 -3.15 -1.71
CA LYS A 266 9.40 -3.24 -0.27
C LYS A 266 8.24 -4.19 -0.01
N CYS A 267 7.18 -4.12 -0.82
CA CYS A 267 6.06 -5.05 -0.76
C CYS A 267 6.56 -6.50 -0.90
N SER A 268 7.45 -6.75 -1.87
CA SER A 268 7.99 -8.07 -2.14
C SER A 268 8.89 -8.57 -1.00
N GLN A 269 9.74 -7.70 -0.46
CA GLN A 269 10.59 -8.00 0.71
C GLN A 269 9.75 -8.43 1.92
N HIS A 270 8.68 -7.69 2.25
CA HIS A 270 7.76 -8.08 3.32
C HIS A 270 7.03 -9.40 3.06
N VAL A 271 6.70 -9.74 1.80
CA VAL A 271 6.17 -11.08 1.47
C VAL A 271 7.21 -12.17 1.75
N PHE A 272 8.48 -11.98 1.36
CA PHE A 272 9.56 -12.92 1.68
C PHE A 272 9.80 -13.06 3.19
N GLU A 273 9.79 -11.96 3.95
CA GLU A 273 9.92 -11.97 5.42
C GLU A 273 8.83 -12.85 6.07
N VAL A 274 7.56 -12.66 5.69
CA VAL A 274 6.43 -13.45 6.19
C VAL A 274 6.59 -14.93 5.84
N LEU A 275 6.93 -15.24 4.58
CA LEU A 275 7.09 -16.62 4.13
C LEU A 275 8.27 -17.32 4.83
N SER A 276 9.41 -16.63 5.00
CA SER A 276 10.58 -17.14 5.73
C SER A 276 10.35 -17.35 7.23
N THR A 277 9.31 -16.73 7.80
CA THR A 277 8.86 -16.98 9.19
C THR A 277 7.94 -18.19 9.28
N SER A 278 7.27 -18.56 8.17
CA SER A 278 6.34 -19.71 8.11
C SER A 278 7.04 -21.04 7.79
N ASN A 279 8.07 -21.01 6.94
CA ASN A 279 8.87 -22.17 6.55
C ASN A 279 10.32 -21.97 7.01
N ASN A 280 10.93 -22.99 7.64
CA ASN A 280 12.37 -23.01 7.98
C ASN A 280 13.30 -23.11 6.74
N GLU A 281 12.75 -22.93 5.53
CA GLU A 281 13.44 -22.95 4.24
C GLU A 281 13.14 -21.66 3.47
N PRO A 282 14.08 -21.15 2.66
CA PRO A 282 13.85 -19.94 1.86
C PRO A 282 12.69 -20.17 0.88
N ALA A 283 11.73 -19.25 0.86
CA ALA A 283 10.51 -19.36 0.06
C ALA A 283 10.81 -19.52 -1.44
N ASN A 284 10.12 -20.47 -2.09
CA ASN A 284 10.24 -20.68 -3.53
C ASN A 284 9.50 -19.58 -4.32
N ALA A 285 9.79 -19.45 -5.61
CA ALA A 285 9.15 -18.48 -6.49
C ALA A 285 7.61 -18.64 -6.56
N ASP A 286 7.12 -19.88 -6.46
CA ASP A 286 5.67 -20.17 -6.45
C ASP A 286 5.00 -19.69 -5.16
N ASP A 287 5.62 -19.92 -3.99
CA ASP A 287 5.12 -19.42 -2.70
C ASP A 287 5.08 -17.90 -2.68
N PHE A 288 6.14 -17.26 -3.21
CA PHE A 288 6.23 -15.81 -3.35
C PHE A 288 5.13 -15.25 -4.26
N LEU A 289 4.91 -15.85 -5.43
CA LEU A 289 3.90 -15.38 -6.38
C LEU A 289 2.49 -15.52 -5.80
N SER A 290 2.16 -16.64 -5.15
CA SER A 290 0.89 -16.84 -4.48
C SER A 290 0.69 -15.86 -3.30
N GLY A 291 1.73 -15.59 -2.53
CA GLY A 291 1.74 -14.56 -1.49
C GLY A 291 1.50 -13.15 -2.06
N LEU A 292 2.16 -12.81 -3.18
CA LEU A 292 1.99 -11.53 -3.86
C LEU A 292 0.58 -11.37 -4.45
N ILE A 293 0.00 -12.42 -5.03
CA ILE A 293 -1.40 -12.45 -5.49
C ILE A 293 -2.34 -12.17 -4.31
N TYR A 294 -2.14 -12.84 -3.16
CA TYR A 294 -2.93 -12.58 -1.96
C TYR A 294 -2.82 -11.12 -1.49
N VAL A 295 -1.61 -10.55 -1.44
CA VAL A 295 -1.39 -9.15 -1.07
C VAL A 295 -2.13 -8.20 -2.02
N VAL A 296 -2.03 -8.38 -3.34
CA VAL A 296 -2.75 -7.54 -4.31
C VAL A 296 -4.27 -7.67 -4.16
N LEU A 297 -4.77 -8.89 -3.90
CA LEU A 297 -6.20 -9.14 -3.66
C LEU A 297 -6.73 -8.45 -2.40
N LYS A 298 -5.95 -8.42 -1.30
CA LYS A 298 -6.35 -7.75 -0.05
C LYS A 298 -6.12 -6.23 -0.06
N ALA A 299 -5.05 -5.77 -0.70
CA ALA A 299 -4.73 -4.36 -0.81
C ALA A 299 -5.68 -3.59 -1.75
N ASN A 300 -6.12 -4.24 -2.84
CA ASN A 300 -6.82 -3.60 -3.95
C ASN A 300 -6.22 -2.22 -4.35
N PRO A 301 -4.94 -2.18 -4.76
CA PRO A 301 -4.18 -0.93 -4.87
C PRO A 301 -4.85 0.10 -5.79
N PRO A 302 -4.91 1.38 -5.40
CA PRO A 302 -5.54 2.41 -6.22
C PRO A 302 -4.79 2.59 -7.53
N ARG A 303 -5.55 2.67 -8.64
CA ARG A 303 -5.04 2.92 -10.00
C ARG A 303 -3.90 1.97 -10.43
N LEU A 304 -4.00 0.69 -10.07
CA LEU A 304 -2.94 -0.30 -10.26
C LEU A 304 -2.48 -0.44 -11.72
N HIS A 305 -3.41 -0.43 -12.69
CA HIS A 305 -3.09 -0.49 -14.11
C HIS A 305 -2.36 0.77 -14.58
N SER A 306 -2.87 1.98 -14.24
CA SER A 306 -2.18 3.25 -14.55
C SER A 306 -0.78 3.28 -13.95
N ASN A 307 -0.61 2.82 -12.70
CA ASN A 307 0.69 2.77 -12.03
C ASN A 307 1.69 1.87 -12.75
N MET A 308 1.29 0.66 -13.14
CA MET A 308 2.14 -0.26 -13.90
C MET A 308 2.47 0.27 -15.29
N GLN A 309 1.47 0.77 -16.02
CA GLN A 309 1.67 1.35 -17.36
C GLN A 309 2.56 2.59 -17.34
N TYR A 310 2.43 3.46 -16.33
CA TYR A 310 3.29 4.61 -16.13
C TYR A 310 4.75 4.20 -15.93
N VAL A 311 5.00 3.19 -15.08
CA VAL A 311 6.34 2.64 -14.87
C VAL A 311 6.91 2.05 -16.16
N ILE A 312 6.13 1.26 -16.92
CA ILE A 312 6.56 0.68 -18.22
C ILE A 312 6.88 1.76 -19.26
N ARG A 313 6.10 2.85 -19.32
CA ARG A 313 6.24 3.91 -20.34
C ARG A 313 7.39 4.89 -20.04
N PHE A 314 7.62 5.21 -18.75
CA PHE A 314 8.47 6.33 -18.34
C PHE A 314 9.63 5.97 -17.41
N GLY A 315 9.68 4.73 -16.92
CA GLY A 315 10.79 4.25 -16.11
C GLY A 315 12.09 4.10 -16.90
N LEU A 316 13.21 4.21 -16.19
CA LEU A 316 14.52 3.91 -16.72
C LEU A 316 14.61 2.43 -17.17
N PRO A 317 15.05 2.14 -18.40
CA PRO A 317 15.01 0.76 -18.90
C PRO A 317 15.89 -0.24 -18.14
N HIS A 318 16.96 0.20 -17.48
CA HIS A 318 17.81 -0.72 -16.70
C HIS A 318 17.11 -1.15 -15.39
N SER A 319 16.32 -0.27 -14.77
CA SER A 319 15.55 -0.57 -13.55
C SER A 319 14.41 -1.56 -13.79
N LEU A 320 13.96 -1.71 -15.04
CA LEU A 320 12.94 -2.67 -15.47
C LEU A 320 13.50 -3.97 -16.01
N MET A 321 14.61 -3.92 -16.76
CA MET A 321 15.16 -5.08 -17.46
C MET A 321 16.27 -5.81 -16.68
N ALA A 322 16.67 -5.31 -15.51
CA ALA A 322 17.72 -5.92 -14.69
C ALA A 322 17.51 -5.69 -13.19
N GLY A 323 18.11 -6.55 -12.38
CA GLY A 323 18.11 -6.46 -10.92
C GLY A 323 16.80 -6.90 -10.24
N GLU A 324 16.78 -6.79 -8.91
CA GLU A 324 15.66 -7.22 -8.06
C GLU A 324 14.34 -6.50 -8.40
N SER A 325 14.39 -5.20 -8.70
CA SER A 325 13.19 -4.39 -8.94
C SER A 325 12.48 -4.80 -10.24
N GLY A 326 13.23 -5.17 -11.28
CA GLY A 326 12.68 -5.75 -12.51
C GLY A 326 12.03 -7.11 -12.27
N TYR A 327 12.63 -7.97 -11.45
CA TYR A 327 12.05 -9.26 -11.05
C TYR A 327 10.74 -9.08 -10.27
N TYR A 328 10.70 -8.21 -9.27
CA TYR A 328 9.49 -7.93 -8.48
C TYR A 328 8.38 -7.29 -9.33
N PHE A 329 8.72 -6.35 -10.22
CA PHE A 329 7.76 -5.75 -11.14
C PHE A 329 7.19 -6.75 -12.17
N THR A 330 8.02 -7.70 -12.62
CA THR A 330 7.57 -8.80 -13.49
C THR A 330 6.59 -9.71 -12.73
N ASN A 331 6.88 -10.08 -11.48
CA ASN A 331 5.98 -10.88 -10.66
C ASN A 331 4.66 -10.16 -10.35
N LEU A 332 4.69 -8.84 -10.09
CA LEU A 332 3.46 -8.03 -9.96
C LEU A 332 2.64 -8.06 -11.27
N SER A 333 3.31 -8.01 -12.42
CA SER A 333 2.67 -8.12 -13.74
C SER A 333 2.04 -9.49 -13.97
N CYS A 334 2.69 -10.57 -13.52
CA CYS A 334 2.12 -11.92 -13.51
C CYS A 334 0.92 -12.03 -12.56
N ALA A 335 1.02 -11.49 -11.35
CA ALA A 335 -0.06 -11.51 -10.36
C ALA A 335 -1.32 -10.78 -10.85
N VAL A 336 -1.18 -9.60 -11.47
CA VAL A 336 -2.32 -8.87 -12.06
C VAL A 336 -2.93 -9.65 -13.24
N ALA A 337 -2.11 -10.16 -14.16
CA ALA A 337 -2.60 -10.96 -15.29
C ALA A 337 -3.28 -12.28 -14.86
N PHE A 338 -2.88 -12.85 -13.72
CA PHE A 338 -3.55 -13.97 -13.07
C PHE A 338 -4.91 -13.54 -12.50
N ILE A 339 -4.97 -12.47 -11.71
CA ILE A 339 -6.21 -11.94 -11.11
C ILE A 339 -7.26 -11.56 -12.18
N GLU A 340 -6.84 -10.98 -13.30
CA GLU A 340 -7.73 -10.72 -14.44
C GLU A 340 -8.43 -12.00 -14.91
N LYS A 341 -7.67 -13.09 -15.07
CA LYS A 341 -8.11 -14.38 -15.63
C LYS A 341 -8.56 -15.42 -14.60
N LEU A 342 -8.56 -15.07 -13.31
CA LEU A 342 -8.80 -16.00 -12.21
C LEU A 342 -10.18 -16.67 -12.31
N ASP A 343 -10.19 -17.99 -12.20
CA ASP A 343 -11.36 -18.86 -12.25
C ASP A 343 -11.38 -19.86 -11.06
N GLY A 344 -12.44 -20.67 -10.96
CA GLY A 344 -12.59 -21.70 -9.93
C GLY A 344 -11.45 -22.73 -9.92
N PRO A 345 -11.09 -23.33 -11.07
CA PRO A 345 -9.96 -24.26 -11.17
C PRO A 345 -8.64 -23.70 -10.64
N ALA A 346 -8.33 -22.42 -10.89
CA ALA A 346 -7.12 -21.76 -10.38
C ALA A 346 -7.08 -21.61 -8.84
N LEU A 347 -8.22 -21.78 -8.15
CA LEU A 347 -8.35 -21.81 -6.69
C LEU A 347 -8.62 -23.22 -6.13
N ASN A 348 -8.53 -24.26 -6.95
CA ASN A 348 -8.91 -25.63 -6.62
C ASN A 348 -10.39 -25.80 -6.20
N LEU A 349 -11.30 -24.97 -6.75
CA LEU A 349 -12.74 -25.02 -6.49
C LEU A 349 -13.52 -25.68 -7.64
N SER A 350 -14.69 -26.24 -7.33
CA SER A 350 -15.68 -26.55 -8.36
C SER A 350 -16.24 -25.25 -9.00
N PRO A 351 -16.77 -25.31 -10.24
CA PRO A 351 -17.47 -24.17 -10.84
C PRO A 351 -18.68 -23.74 -9.99
N GLU A 352 -19.43 -24.68 -9.40
CA GLU A 352 -20.59 -24.35 -8.56
C GLU A 352 -20.17 -23.65 -7.26
N GLU A 353 -19.08 -24.09 -6.63
CA GLU A 353 -18.52 -23.45 -5.44
C GLU A 353 -18.06 -22.02 -5.77
N PHE A 354 -17.30 -21.84 -6.86
CA PHE A 354 -16.82 -20.55 -7.31
C PHE A 354 -17.97 -19.56 -7.60
N ASP A 355 -19.00 -20.01 -8.33
CA ASP A 355 -20.17 -19.18 -8.62
C ASP A 355 -20.94 -18.85 -7.33
N SER A 356 -21.04 -19.76 -6.36
CA SER A 356 -21.68 -19.50 -5.07
C SER A 356 -20.96 -18.41 -4.25
N TYR A 357 -19.62 -18.37 -4.30
CA TYR A 357 -18.82 -17.31 -3.67
C TYR A 357 -18.93 -15.98 -4.41
N MET A 358 -18.92 -16.01 -5.76
CA MET A 358 -19.06 -14.81 -6.60
C MET A 358 -20.45 -14.17 -6.47
N LEU A 359 -21.51 -14.96 -6.34
CA LEU A 359 -22.88 -14.52 -6.04
C LEU A 359 -23.10 -14.18 -4.55
N ARG A 360 -22.07 -14.34 -3.70
CA ARG A 360 -22.12 -14.15 -2.23
C ARG A 360 -23.18 -14.98 -1.51
N GLN A 361 -23.54 -16.14 -2.07
CA GLN A 361 -24.48 -17.08 -1.47
C GLN A 361 -23.80 -17.94 -0.40
N CYS A 362 -22.50 -18.19 -0.56
CA CYS A 362 -21.64 -18.81 0.45
C CYS A 362 -20.55 -17.84 0.89
N ALA A 363 -20.22 -17.85 2.18
CA ALA A 363 -18.99 -17.26 2.71
C ALA A 363 -17.97 -18.39 2.95
N PRO A 364 -16.66 -18.18 2.73
CA PRO A 364 -15.65 -19.18 3.09
C PRO A 364 -15.74 -19.49 4.58
N SER A 365 -15.47 -20.73 5.00
CA SER A 365 -15.58 -21.20 6.40
C SER A 365 -14.87 -20.30 7.44
N VAL A 366 -13.81 -19.58 7.04
CA VAL A 366 -13.11 -18.59 7.88
C VAL A 366 -13.98 -17.35 8.22
N GLY A 367 -14.88 -16.97 7.30
CA GLY A 367 -15.88 -15.93 7.51
C GLY A 367 -16.92 -16.33 8.55
N ASN A 368 -17.40 -17.59 8.52
CA ASN A 368 -18.32 -18.10 9.55
C ASN A 368 -17.75 -17.91 10.94
N LYS A 369 -16.47 -18.27 11.20
CA LYS A 369 -15.85 -18.04 12.51
C LYS A 369 -15.82 -16.58 12.95
N ARG A 370 -15.69 -15.64 12.01
CA ARG A 370 -15.71 -14.20 12.34
C ARG A 370 -17.13 -13.71 12.65
N GLN A 371 -18.12 -14.27 11.97
CA GLN A 371 -19.54 -13.95 12.13
C GLN A 371 -20.14 -14.61 13.39
N GLU A 372 -19.69 -15.82 13.70
CA GLU A 372 -19.92 -16.59 14.93
C GLU A 372 -19.29 -15.87 16.12
N VAL A 373 -18.01 -15.45 16.04
CA VAL A 373 -17.37 -14.60 17.09
C VAL A 373 -18.08 -13.25 17.26
N VAL A 374 -18.61 -12.63 16.19
CA VAL A 374 -19.42 -11.40 16.31
C VAL A 374 -20.76 -11.68 17.01
N SER A 375 -21.41 -12.80 16.70
CA SER A 375 -22.64 -13.23 17.38
C SER A 375 -22.39 -13.56 18.86
N ASP A 376 -21.32 -14.27 19.17
CA ASP A 376 -20.93 -14.63 20.54
C ASP A 376 -20.53 -13.39 21.35
N THR A 377 -19.80 -12.44 20.75
CA THR A 377 -19.46 -11.18 21.42
C THR A 377 -20.68 -10.26 21.59
N GLN A 378 -21.63 -10.24 20.66
CA GLN A 378 -22.92 -9.57 20.88
C GLN A 378 -23.70 -10.20 22.04
N HIS A 379 -23.80 -11.54 22.10
CA HIS A 379 -24.46 -12.24 23.20
C HIS A 379 -23.80 -11.94 24.56
N LEU A 380 -22.46 -11.97 24.63
CA LEU A 380 -21.70 -11.64 25.83
C LEU A 380 -21.88 -10.18 26.26
N LEU A 381 -21.99 -9.23 25.31
CA LEU A 381 -22.27 -7.82 25.61
C LEU A 381 -23.69 -7.62 26.15
N GLU A 382 -24.69 -8.30 25.57
CA GLU A 382 -26.07 -8.27 26.07
C GLU A 382 -26.16 -8.88 27.49
N GLU A 383 -25.43 -9.97 27.74
CA GLU A 383 -25.35 -10.59 29.08
C GLU A 383 -24.64 -9.69 30.10
N LEU A 384 -23.52 -9.05 29.72
CA LEU A 384 -22.81 -8.11 30.58
C LEU A 384 -23.67 -6.89 30.91
N LYS A 385 -24.39 -6.35 29.93
CA LYS A 385 -25.36 -5.27 30.11
C LYS A 385 -26.47 -5.66 31.09
N GLY A 386 -27.08 -6.83 30.91
CA GLY A 386 -28.10 -7.35 31.82
C GLY A 386 -27.57 -7.70 33.23
N ARG A 387 -26.26 -7.95 33.39
CA ARG A 387 -25.61 -8.07 34.70
C ARG A 387 -25.36 -6.70 35.33
N GLN A 388 -24.95 -5.70 34.56
CA GLN A 388 -24.76 -4.32 35.02
C GLN A 388 -26.10 -3.72 35.50
N GLU A 389 -27.16 -3.83 34.70
CA GLU A 389 -28.49 -3.33 35.07
C GLU A 389 -29.01 -3.95 36.39
N LYS A 390 -28.70 -5.22 36.66
CA LYS A 390 -29.04 -5.89 37.94
C LYS A 390 -28.16 -5.43 39.10
N LEU A 391 -26.89 -5.13 38.84
CA LEU A 391 -25.97 -4.58 39.84
C LEU A 391 -26.43 -3.18 40.27
N ASP A 392 -26.78 -2.34 39.30
CA ASP A 392 -27.27 -0.97 39.52
C ASP A 392 -28.59 -0.98 40.30
N GLN A 393 -29.56 -1.81 39.91
CA GLN A 393 -30.80 -2.02 40.67
C GLN A 393 -30.56 -2.51 42.11
N GLY A 394 -29.58 -3.39 42.31
CA GLY A 394 -29.18 -3.86 43.63
C GLY A 394 -28.54 -2.75 44.48
N MET A 395 -27.74 -1.89 43.86
CA MET A 395 -27.11 -0.73 44.51
C MET A 395 -28.14 0.34 44.90
N ASP A 396 -29.12 0.63 44.03
CA ASP A 396 -30.23 1.55 44.33
C ASP A 396 -31.13 1.03 45.45
N ALA A 397 -31.43 -0.28 45.46
CA ALA A 397 -32.18 -0.93 46.53
C ALA A 397 -31.43 -0.84 47.87
N LEU A 398 -30.13 -1.15 47.89
CA LEU A 398 -29.28 -1.05 49.08
C LEU A 398 -29.15 0.40 49.58
N ASN A 399 -28.99 1.37 48.68
CA ASN A 399 -28.95 2.80 49.02
C ASN A 399 -30.27 3.25 49.67
N THR A 400 -31.40 2.80 49.12
CA THR A 400 -32.74 3.08 49.69
C THR A 400 -32.92 2.46 51.08
N GLU A 401 -32.43 1.23 51.28
CA GLU A 401 -32.46 0.54 52.58
C GLU A 401 -31.54 1.22 53.61
N LEU A 402 -30.34 1.63 53.18
CA LEU A 402 -29.38 2.39 53.99
C LEU A 402 -29.98 3.73 54.45
N GLN A 403 -30.62 4.49 53.54
CA GLN A 403 -31.27 5.76 53.91
C GLN A 403 -32.40 5.55 54.93
N LYS A 404 -33.22 4.51 54.78
CA LYS A 404 -34.27 4.16 55.76
C LYS A 404 -33.67 3.77 57.11
N TRP A 405 -32.59 3.00 57.12
CA TRP A 405 -31.88 2.62 58.35
C TRP A 405 -31.28 3.85 59.04
N VAL A 406 -30.63 4.75 58.29
CA VAL A 406 -30.10 6.02 58.82
C VAL A 406 -31.22 6.85 59.44
N GLN A 407 -32.38 7.00 58.78
CA GLN A 407 -33.53 7.73 59.34
C GLN A 407 -34.08 7.07 60.61
N ALA A 408 -34.19 5.73 60.65
CA ALA A 408 -34.66 5.00 61.83
C ALA A 408 -33.70 5.17 63.03
N VAL A 409 -32.38 5.13 62.79
CA VAL A 409 -31.37 5.39 63.83
C VAL A 409 -31.45 6.82 64.35
N HIS A 410 -31.57 7.83 63.47
CA HIS A 410 -31.74 9.22 63.92
C HIS A 410 -33.01 9.38 64.76
N SER A 411 -34.16 8.83 64.31
CA SER A 411 -35.40 8.89 65.08
C SER A 411 -35.31 8.22 66.45
N GLN A 412 -34.56 7.11 66.59
CA GLN A 412 -34.33 6.46 67.88
C GLN A 412 -33.41 7.27 68.79
N VAL A 413 -32.38 7.93 68.23
CA VAL A 413 -31.50 8.84 68.97
C VAL A 413 -32.26 10.07 69.43
N ASP A 414 -33.11 10.66 68.58
CA ASP A 414 -33.96 11.80 68.92
C ASP A 414 -34.98 11.44 70.00
N GLU A 415 -35.63 10.26 69.90
CA GLU A 415 -36.56 9.78 70.92
C GLU A 415 -35.85 9.51 72.26
N ALA A 416 -34.69 8.84 72.25
CA ALA A 416 -33.89 8.62 73.46
C ALA A 416 -33.41 9.95 74.08
N THR A 417 -33.04 10.93 73.26
CA THR A 417 -32.66 12.27 73.72
C THR A 417 -33.84 13.03 74.31
N ALA A 418 -35.02 12.92 73.70
CA ALA A 418 -36.26 13.51 74.21
C ALA A 418 -36.68 12.88 75.56
N GLN A 419 -36.65 11.55 75.67
CA GLN A 419 -36.90 10.82 76.91
C GLN A 419 -35.87 11.18 77.99
N PHE A 420 -34.58 11.29 77.66
CA PHE A 420 -33.54 11.75 78.58
C PHE A 420 -33.81 13.18 79.06
N SER A 421 -34.24 14.09 78.17
CA SER A 421 -34.59 15.46 78.54
C SER A 421 -35.83 15.55 79.44
N LEU A 422 -36.79 14.63 79.30
CA LEU A 422 -37.94 14.49 80.19
C LEU A 422 -37.51 14.01 81.57
N VAL A 423 -36.71 12.95 81.65
CA VAL A 423 -36.13 12.45 82.91
C VAL A 423 -35.29 13.53 83.59
N GLN A 424 -34.50 14.30 82.84
CA GLN A 424 -33.71 15.41 83.38
C GLN A 424 -34.59 16.55 83.93
N LYS A 425 -35.71 16.87 83.25
CA LYS A 425 -36.72 17.82 83.77
C LYS A 425 -37.45 17.28 84.99
N GLU A 426 -37.78 16.00 85.05
CA GLU A 426 -38.39 15.34 86.21
C GLU A 426 -37.45 15.42 87.43
N ILE A 427 -36.17 15.12 87.24
CA ILE A 427 -35.12 15.24 88.28
C ILE A 427 -34.95 16.71 88.71
N THR A 428 -35.02 17.66 87.78
CA THR A 428 -34.92 19.09 88.10
C THR A 428 -36.16 19.60 88.82
N ALA A 429 -37.36 19.13 88.47
CA ALA A 429 -38.60 19.43 89.19
C ALA A 429 -38.63 18.82 90.60
N GLN A 430 -38.07 17.63 90.79
CA GLN A 430 -37.86 17.04 92.13
C GLN A 430 -36.78 17.80 92.95
N SER A 431 -35.78 18.36 92.27
CA SER A 431 -34.82 19.31 92.87
C SER A 431 -35.50 20.63 93.27
N GLU A 432 -36.39 21.18 92.45
CA GLU A 432 -37.16 22.40 92.77
C GLU A 432 -38.18 22.17 93.90
N LEU A 433 -38.79 20.97 93.99
CA LEU A 433 -39.62 20.56 95.12
C LEU A 433 -38.84 20.40 96.44
N SER A 434 -37.52 20.18 96.38
CA SER A 434 -36.64 20.19 97.55
C SER A 434 -35.98 21.56 97.81
N HIS A 435 -35.83 22.40 96.79
CA HIS A 435 -35.38 23.81 96.92
C HIS A 435 -36.51 24.81 97.22
N ALA A 436 -37.78 24.37 97.23
CA ALA A 436 -38.90 25.12 97.82
C ALA A 436 -38.79 25.29 99.36
N VAL A 437 -37.71 24.79 99.98
CA VAL A 437 -37.23 25.19 101.32
C VAL A 437 -35.80 25.77 101.24
N SER A 438 -35.54 26.73 100.35
CA SER A 438 -34.62 27.88 100.56
C SER A 438 -34.59 28.79 99.33
N SER A 439 -35.26 29.94 99.40
CA SER A 439 -35.49 30.85 98.27
C SER A 439 -34.38 31.89 98.04
N SER A 440 -34.20 32.27 96.76
CA SER A 440 -33.79 33.61 96.28
C SER A 440 -32.35 34.08 96.51
N SER A 441 -31.52 34.08 95.45
CA SER A 441 -31.07 35.34 94.79
C SER A 441 -30.41 35.13 93.41
N ASN A 442 -30.57 36.13 92.54
CA ASN A 442 -30.22 36.23 91.11
C ASN A 442 -28.84 36.91 90.89
N VAL A 443 -28.15 37.02 89.73
CA VAL A 443 -28.11 36.40 88.35
C VAL A 443 -26.90 37.02 87.57
N ALA A 444 -26.36 36.32 86.55
CA ALA A 444 -25.49 36.80 85.42
C ALA A 444 -23.93 36.92 85.65
N PRO A 445 -23.11 37.04 84.58
CA PRO A 445 -22.67 35.94 83.67
C PRO A 445 -21.11 35.92 83.47
N PRO A 446 -20.50 35.04 82.64
CA PRO A 446 -20.43 35.16 81.15
C PRO A 446 -20.51 33.75 80.47
N GLN A 447 -20.28 33.46 79.18
CA GLN A 447 -19.83 34.14 77.94
C GLN A 447 -18.28 34.23 77.69
N GLU A 448 -17.89 34.13 76.40
CA GLU A 448 -16.52 34.26 75.81
C GLU A 448 -15.45 33.25 76.30
N ASP A 449 -14.53 32.72 75.48
CA ASP A 449 -14.26 32.95 74.04
C ASP A 449 -13.74 31.68 73.33
N ASP A 450 -13.82 31.72 72.01
CA ASP A 450 -13.40 30.70 71.04
C ASP A 450 -11.89 30.44 70.99
N LYS A 451 -11.50 29.25 70.50
CA LYS A 451 -10.35 29.14 69.58
C LYS A 451 -10.34 27.86 68.72
N GLN A 452 -11.14 27.92 67.67
CA GLN A 452 -10.76 27.43 66.33
C GLN A 452 -9.39 28.03 65.88
N PRO A 453 -8.70 27.44 64.88
CA PRO A 453 -8.99 27.68 63.45
C PRO A 453 -8.70 26.43 62.56
N SER A 454 -8.84 26.40 61.23
CA SER A 454 -9.71 27.01 60.19
C SER A 454 -9.47 26.14 58.93
N LEU A 455 -10.48 25.69 58.17
CA LEU A 455 -11.22 26.40 57.12
C LEU A 455 -10.35 26.84 55.90
N LEU A 456 -10.54 26.16 54.77
CA LEU A 456 -10.26 26.56 53.36
C LEU A 456 -11.05 25.55 52.48
N VAL A 457 -12.31 25.78 52.13
CA VAL A 457 -12.81 26.57 50.98
C VAL A 457 -12.26 26.09 49.63
N LEU A 458 -13.15 25.65 48.73
CA LEU A 458 -13.24 26.14 47.35
C LEU A 458 -14.58 25.75 46.72
N THR A 459 -15.16 26.66 45.95
CA THR A 459 -16.40 26.50 45.18
C THR A 459 -16.12 26.54 43.68
N ASP A 460 -16.79 25.64 42.96
CA ASP A 460 -17.39 25.79 41.63
C ASP A 460 -16.64 26.52 40.49
N GLN A 461 -16.43 25.83 39.37
CA GLN A 461 -16.23 26.47 38.05
C GLN A 461 -16.46 25.51 36.86
N HIS A 462 -17.11 26.03 35.82
CA HIS A 462 -17.40 25.37 34.54
C HIS A 462 -16.16 24.86 33.78
N ALA A 463 -16.31 23.76 33.06
CA ALA A 463 -15.61 23.49 31.78
C ALA A 463 -16.42 22.54 30.88
N ASP A 464 -16.59 22.90 29.60
CA ASP A 464 -17.15 22.04 28.56
C ASP A 464 -16.23 20.87 28.19
N PRO A 465 -16.76 19.76 27.65
CA PRO A 465 -15.98 18.85 26.83
C PRO A 465 -15.86 19.41 25.40
N THR A 466 -14.72 20.02 25.07
CA THR A 466 -14.40 20.35 23.67
C THR A 466 -14.15 19.09 22.85
N ASP A 467 -14.75 19.04 21.66
CA ASP A 467 -14.35 18.12 20.59
C ASP A 467 -12.83 18.12 20.36
N THR A 468 -12.28 16.92 20.20
CA THR A 468 -11.18 16.69 19.26
C THR A 468 -11.63 15.63 18.28
N ASP A 469 -12.13 16.11 17.15
CA ASP A 469 -12.52 15.33 15.98
C ASP A 469 -11.28 14.96 15.12
N CYS A 470 -11.43 13.95 14.26
CA CYS A 470 -10.53 13.53 13.17
C CYS A 470 -9.15 12.91 13.50
#